data_AF-A0A7X9IFF1-F1
#
_entry.id   AF-A0A7X9IFF1-F1
#
_cell.length_a   1.000
_cell.length_b   1.000
_cell.length_c   1.000
_cell.angle_alpha   90.00
_cell.angle_beta   90.00
_cell.angle_gamma   90.00
#
_symmetry.space_group_name_H-M   'P 1'
#
loop_
_entity.id
_entity.type
_entity.pdbx_description
1 polymer ?
#
loop_
_entity_poly.entity_id
_entity_poly.type
_entity_poly.pdbx_seq_one_letter_code
_entity_poly.pdbx_strand_id
1 'polypeptide(L)'
;MSRFGLLEMVRQRIGSSAVSITTEPCPCCKGAGSRRNLEWQAMAALKELYRVLRKNSSPDVVPCKVTTELAIYLLNQKRDRLSSFETEFNKKIAIITE
;
A
#
# COMPACT_ATOMS: atom_id res chain seq x y z
N MET A 1 2.34 -6.35 -39.14
CA MET A 1 2.35 -7.12 -37.88
C MET A 1 3.26 -8.31 -38.07
N SER A 2 3.99 -8.73 -37.02
CA SER A 2 4.80 -9.94 -37.08
C SER A 2 3.95 -11.15 -37.49
N ARG A 3 4.55 -12.17 -38.11
CA ARG A 3 3.89 -13.47 -38.39
C ARG A 3 3.32 -14.11 -37.12
N PHE A 4 3.87 -13.75 -35.96
CA PHE A 4 3.41 -14.18 -34.63
C PHE A 4 2.33 -13.27 -34.01
N GLY A 5 1.87 -12.23 -34.71
CA GLY A 5 0.89 -11.28 -34.17
C GLY A 5 1.45 -10.30 -33.12
N LEU A 6 2.76 -10.32 -32.88
CA LEU A 6 3.42 -9.39 -31.97
C LEU A 6 3.71 -8.05 -32.65
N LEU A 7 3.61 -6.97 -31.87
CA LEU A 7 4.00 -5.63 -32.24
C LEU A 7 5.20 -5.21 -31.40
N GLU A 8 6.31 -4.93 -32.07
CA GLU A 8 7.50 -4.41 -31.43
C GLU A 8 7.46 -2.88 -31.43
N MET A 9 7.73 -2.27 -30.28
CA MET A 9 7.79 -0.82 -30.13
C MET A 9 8.92 -0.47 -29.17
N VAL A 10 9.72 0.51 -29.54
CA VAL A 10 10.80 1.03 -28.69
C VAL A 10 10.30 2.29 -28.00
N ARG A 11 10.45 2.33 -26.67
CA ARG A 11 10.17 3.51 -25.86
C ARG A 11 11.45 3.98 -25.19
N GLN A 12 11.80 5.26 -25.38
CA GLN A 12 12.92 5.87 -24.68
C GLN A 12 12.60 6.01 -23.17
N ARG A 13 13.56 5.63 -22.32
CA ARG A 13 13.44 5.76 -20.86
C ARG A 13 13.85 7.16 -20.43
N ILE A 14 12.86 7.97 -20.06
CA ILE A 14 13.07 9.35 -19.60
C ILE A 14 13.33 9.39 -18.07
N GLY A 15 13.00 8.32 -17.35
CA GLY A 15 13.23 8.23 -15.91
C GLY A 15 12.85 6.87 -15.32
N SER A 16 12.61 6.85 -14.01
CA SER A 16 12.04 5.68 -13.33
C SER A 16 10.58 5.47 -13.75
N SER A 17 10.26 4.26 -14.20
CA SER A 17 8.88 3.89 -14.51
C SER A 17 8.04 3.83 -13.23
N ALA A 18 6.74 4.11 -13.32
CA ALA A 18 5.83 4.02 -12.18
C ALA A 18 5.84 2.64 -11.49
N VAL A 19 6.00 1.56 -12.28
CA VAL A 19 6.14 0.20 -11.76
C VAL A 19 7.43 0.06 -10.95
N SER A 20 8.54 0.62 -11.42
CA SER A 20 9.83 0.59 -10.73
C SER A 20 9.79 1.35 -9.40
N ILE A 21 8.96 2.37 -9.28
CA ILE A 21 8.81 3.17 -8.04
C ILE A 21 7.92 2.44 -7.02
N THR A 22 6.92 1.70 -7.48
CA THR A 22 5.87 1.09 -6.62
C THR A 22 6.12 -0.38 -6.30
N THR A 23 7.23 -0.94 -6.77
CA THR A 23 7.49 -2.38 -6.73
C THR A 23 8.95 -2.64 -6.39
N GLU A 24 9.18 -3.64 -5.54
CA GLU A 24 10.49 -4.11 -5.11
C GLU A 24 10.70 -5.57 -5.53
N PRO A 25 11.95 -6.03 -5.72
CA PRO A 25 12.21 -7.43 -6.04
C PRO A 25 11.73 -8.32 -4.90
N CYS A 26 11.05 -9.42 -5.22
CA CYS A 26 10.53 -10.31 -4.18
C CYS A 26 11.70 -11.07 -3.50
N PRO A 27 11.79 -11.02 -2.15
CA PRO A 27 12.88 -11.66 -1.41
C PRO A 27 12.82 -13.19 -1.47
N CYS A 28 11.63 -13.78 -1.64
CA CYS A 28 11.43 -15.23 -1.67
C CYS A 28 11.88 -15.86 -2.99
N CYS A 29 11.67 -15.18 -4.12
CA CYS A 29 12.00 -15.71 -5.45
C CYS A 29 13.22 -15.07 -6.11
N LYS A 30 14.03 -14.33 -5.32
CA LYS A 30 15.31 -13.72 -5.75
C LYS A 30 15.19 -12.91 -7.06
N GLY A 31 14.08 -12.17 -7.22
CA GLY A 31 13.87 -11.29 -8.36
C GLY A 31 13.22 -11.93 -9.60
N ALA A 32 12.86 -13.22 -9.58
CA ALA A 32 12.02 -13.81 -10.63
C ALA A 32 10.62 -13.17 -10.68
N GLY A 33 10.18 -12.61 -9.55
CA GLY A 33 8.96 -11.83 -9.41
C GLY A 33 9.20 -10.54 -8.65
N SER A 34 8.18 -9.68 -8.65
CA SER A 34 8.21 -8.38 -8.00
C SER A 34 7.02 -8.26 -7.04
N ARG A 35 7.22 -7.59 -5.90
CA ARG A 35 6.21 -7.37 -4.86
C ARG A 35 5.96 -5.87 -4.73
N ARG A 36 4.74 -5.47 -4.37
CA ARG A 36 4.44 -4.07 -4.05
C ARG A 36 5.33 -3.60 -2.90
N ASN A 37 5.91 -2.40 -3.03
CA ASN A 37 6.74 -1.83 -1.97
C ASN A 37 5.92 -1.49 -0.71
N LEU A 38 6.61 -1.23 0.40
CA LEU A 38 5.99 -0.85 1.68
C LEU A 38 5.13 0.42 1.58
N GLU A 39 5.59 1.44 0.84
CA GLU A 39 4.86 2.70 0.63
C GLU A 39 3.49 2.46 -0.03
N TRP A 40 3.45 1.62 -1.06
CA TRP A 40 2.22 1.26 -1.77
C TRP A 40 1.28 0.46 -0.86
N GLN A 41 1.83 -0.52 -0.13
CA GLN A 41 1.07 -1.32 0.84
C GLN A 41 0.47 -0.43 1.94
N ALA A 42 1.23 0.55 2.44
CA ALA A 42 0.75 1.52 3.43
C ALA A 42 -0.37 2.42 2.87
N MET A 43 -0.23 2.92 1.64
CA MET A 43 -1.31 3.68 0.98
C MET A 43 -2.57 2.85 0.78
N ALA A 44 -2.44 1.57 0.43
CA ALA A 44 -3.56 0.67 0.30
C ALA A 44 -4.27 0.45 1.64
N ALA A 45 -3.51 0.22 2.73
CA ALA A 45 -4.05 0.07 4.07
C ALA A 45 -4.78 1.33 4.55
N LEU A 46 -4.22 2.53 4.34
CA LEU A 46 -4.87 3.80 4.70
C LEU A 46 -6.18 4.03 3.93
N LYS A 47 -6.25 3.65 2.65
CA LYS A 47 -7.49 3.73 1.86
C LYS A 47 -8.56 2.80 2.41
N GLU A 48 -8.19 1.57 2.77
CA GLU A 48 -9.13 0.62 3.33
C GLU A 48 -9.61 1.07 4.71
N LEU A 49 -8.70 1.58 5.54
CA LEU A 49 -9.04 2.19 6.82
C LEU A 49 -10.04 3.34 6.66
N TYR A 50 -9.80 4.25 5.71
CA TYR A 50 -10.70 5.36 5.43
C TYR A 50 -12.11 4.87 4.99
N ARG A 51 -12.18 3.81 4.18
CA ARG A 51 -13.46 3.20 3.80
C ARG A 51 -14.23 2.64 5.00
N VAL A 52 -13.53 1.98 5.92
CA VAL A 52 -14.14 1.42 7.13
C VAL A 52 -14.60 2.54 8.08
N LEU A 53 -13.78 3.57 8.29
CA LEU A 53 -14.12 4.72 9.16
C LEU A 53 -15.34 5.49 8.68
N ARG A 54 -15.50 5.61 7.36
CA ARG A 54 -16.65 6.26 6.71
C ARG A 54 -17.94 5.43 6.83
N LYS A 55 -17.86 4.13 7.12
CA LYS A 55 -19.04 3.28 7.24
C LYS A 55 -19.75 3.59 8.58
N ASN A 56 -21.04 3.93 8.52
CA ASN A 56 -21.85 4.35 9.69
C ASN A 56 -21.92 3.33 10.84
N SER A 57 -21.59 2.06 10.59
CA SER A 57 -21.66 0.97 11.56
C SER A 57 -20.31 0.58 12.16
N SER A 58 -19.25 1.38 11.96
CA SER A 58 -17.95 0.99 12.51
C SER A 58 -17.94 1.15 14.04
N PRO A 59 -17.37 0.19 14.78
CA PRO A 59 -17.15 0.34 16.23
C PRO A 59 -16.26 1.55 16.54
N ASP A 60 -16.29 2.02 17.79
CA ASP A 60 -15.45 3.11 18.30
C ASP A 60 -13.95 2.81 18.15
N VAL A 61 -13.59 1.53 18.14
CA VAL A 61 -12.23 1.04 17.89
C VAL A 61 -12.22 0.23 16.59
N VAL A 62 -11.52 0.72 15.57
CA VAL A 62 -11.39 0.04 14.27
C VAL A 62 -10.09 -0.78 14.23
N PRO A 63 -10.16 -2.12 14.19
CA PRO A 63 -8.98 -2.97 14.06
C PRO A 63 -8.47 -2.98 12.62
N CYS A 64 -7.20 -2.63 12.42
CA CYS A 64 -6.48 -2.74 11.15
C CYS A 64 -5.46 -3.88 11.26
N LYS A 65 -5.73 -5.00 10.59
CA LYS A 65 -4.83 -6.15 10.55
C LYS A 65 -3.80 -5.96 9.44
N VAL A 66 -2.52 -5.95 9.79
CA VAL A 66 -1.39 -5.77 8.86
C VAL A 66 -0.21 -6.62 9.29
N THR A 67 0.75 -6.85 8.38
CA THR A 67 2.01 -7.50 8.72
C THR A 67 2.85 -6.61 9.64
N THR A 68 3.72 -7.22 10.46
CA THR A 68 4.58 -6.52 11.42
C THR A 68 5.41 -5.40 10.78
N GLU A 69 6.00 -5.64 9.60
CA GLU A 69 6.79 -4.64 8.87
C GLU A 69 5.95 -3.40 8.50
N LEU A 70 4.71 -3.62 8.04
CA LEU A 70 3.80 -2.53 7.70
C LEU A 70 3.29 -1.79 8.94
N ALA A 71 3.05 -2.49 10.05
CA ALA A 71 2.65 -1.86 11.30
C ALA A 71 3.70 -0.86 11.79
N ILE A 72 4.98 -1.29 11.81
CA ILE A 72 6.10 -0.42 12.20
C ILE A 72 6.19 0.77 11.24
N TYR A 73 6.05 0.53 9.94
CA TYR A 73 6.10 1.61 8.95
C TYR A 73 4.96 2.62 9.12
N LEU A 74 3.72 2.16 9.33
CA LEU A 74 2.55 3.02 9.52
C LEU A 74 2.66 3.87 10.79
N LEU A 75 3.06 3.26 11.91
CA LEU A 75 3.18 3.93 13.22
C LEU A 75 4.31 4.95 13.26
N ASN A 76 5.34 4.81 12.42
CA ASN A 76 6.46 5.75 12.35
C ASN A 76 6.28 6.79 11.25
N GLN A 77 6.08 6.37 10.00
CA GLN A 77 6.12 7.27 8.84
C GLN A 77 4.76 7.87 8.46
N LYS A 78 3.64 7.24 8.86
CA LYS A 78 2.29 7.70 8.53
C LYS A 78 1.46 8.05 9.77
N ARG A 79 2.11 8.29 10.90
CA ARG A 79 1.47 8.65 12.18
C ARG A 79 0.57 9.87 12.06
N ASP A 80 1.02 10.92 11.38
CA ASP A 80 0.25 12.16 11.23
C ASP A 80 -1.06 11.93 10.48
N ARG A 81 -1.05 11.04 9.47
CA ARG A 81 -2.26 10.67 8.73
C ARG A 81 -3.22 9.84 9.58
N LEU A 82 -2.69 8.92 10.38
CA LEU A 82 -3.52 8.16 11.32
C LEU A 82 -4.17 9.10 12.35
N SER A 83 -3.39 10.00 12.95
CA SER A 83 -3.90 11.00 13.89
C SER A 83 -4.97 11.90 13.25
N SER A 84 -4.78 12.32 11.99
CA SER A 84 -5.77 13.11 11.26
C SER A 84 -7.09 12.35 11.13
N PHE A 85 -7.04 11.07 10.79
CA PHE A 85 -8.24 10.23 10.74
C PHE A 85 -8.90 10.02 12.10
N GLU A 86 -8.14 9.88 13.19
CA GLU A 86 -8.73 9.80 14.53
C GLU A 86 -9.46 11.09 14.91
N THR A 87 -8.89 12.26 14.57
CA THR A 87 -9.53 13.55 14.83
C THR A 87 -10.75 13.82 13.96
N GLU A 88 -10.72 13.45 12.68
CA GLU A 88 -11.83 13.69 11.75
C GLU A 88 -13.04 12.80 12.04
N PHE A 89 -12.80 11.52 12.35
CA PHE A 89 -13.87 10.54 12.58
C PHE A 89 -14.21 10.33 14.05
N ASN A 90 -13.45 10.93 14.97
CA ASN A 90 -13.55 10.77 16.43
C ASN A 90 -13.60 9.31 16.88
N LYS A 91 -12.81 8.46 16.22
CA LYS A 91 -12.71 7.00 16.44
C LYS A 91 -11.25 6.65 16.69
N LYS A 92 -11.01 5.58 17.47
CA LYS A 92 -9.66 5.08 17.73
C LYS A 92 -9.26 4.02 16.72
N ILE A 93 -8.03 4.07 16.23
CA ILE A 93 -7.50 3.07 15.30
C ILE A 93 -6.58 2.12 16.07
N ALA A 94 -6.89 0.82 16.05
CA ALA A 94 -6.06 -0.21 16.66
C ALA A 94 -5.33 -1.00 15.55
N ILE A 95 -4.00 -0.89 15.50
CA ILE A 95 -3.21 -1.67 14.56
C ILE A 95 -2.88 -3.01 15.21
N ILE A 96 -3.35 -4.10 14.58
CA ILE A 96 -3.13 -5.47 15.03
C ILE A 96 -2.18 -6.13 14.05
N THR A 97 -1.10 -6.71 14.58
CA THR A 97 -0.14 -7.48 13.79
C THR A 97 -0.57 -8.94 13.72
N GLU A 98 -0.52 -9.52 12.52
CA GLU A 98 -0.56 -10.97 12.32
C GLU A 98 0.84 -11.60 12.35
#